data_AF-A0A1D1XKQ9-F1
#
_entry.id   AF-A0A1D1XKQ9-F1
#
_cell.length_a   1.000
_cell.length_b   1.000
_cell.length_c   1.000
_cell.angle_alpha   90.00
_cell.angle_beta   90.00
_cell.angle_gamma   90.00
#
_symmetry.space_group_name_H-M   'P 1'
#
loop_
_entity.id
_entity.type
_entity.pdbx_description
1 polymer ?
#
loop_
_entity_poly.entity_id
_entity_poly.type
_entity_poly.pdbx_seq_one_letter_code
_entity_poly.pdbx_strand_id
1 'polypeptide(L)'
;RQVDLMFGGGRCFFIPSHTAGSCRVDERDLVKESKKRGFKFFSTRKEFDNLDPEKDELPLLGLFTLENMSYEIDRDPAQEPSLKEMAEKALKFLESATANSDKGFFLMIEGSQIDVAGHANDPAAQVHEILTYHDTIALVKKYVDEHPGTILISVSDHETGGLSLAHQATSEYPDYLWYPEPITRVKNSSQVLSQLLVNYWSEDREEYIKGIIRSGLGIEDFDDYDISWLNGTHDQLEYEYFLSNMTNYRAQLGWATHGH
;
A
#
# COMPACT_ATOMS: atom_id res chain seq x y z
N ARG A 1 18.23 1.68 23.20
CA ARG A 1 18.45 0.83 21.99
C ARG A 1 17.84 1.56 20.82
N GLN A 2 18.47 1.51 19.65
CA GLN A 2 18.05 2.18 18.43
C GLN A 2 18.11 1.14 17.32
N VAL A 3 17.17 1.20 16.37
CA VAL A 3 17.19 0.33 15.19
C VAL A 3 18.22 0.85 14.20
N ASP A 4 18.84 -0.05 13.45
CA ASP A 4 19.88 0.30 12.48
C ASP A 4 19.29 0.82 11.16
N LEU A 5 18.05 0.45 10.82
CA LEU A 5 17.45 0.78 9.53
C LEU A 5 15.92 0.89 9.65
N MET A 6 15.35 1.90 9.02
CA MET A 6 13.90 2.10 8.86
C MET A 6 13.59 2.63 7.46
N PHE A 7 12.80 1.89 6.68
CA PHE A 7 12.30 2.31 5.37
C PHE A 7 10.77 2.25 5.35
N GLY A 8 10.12 3.28 4.82
CA GLY A 8 8.66 3.29 4.66
C GLY A 8 8.10 4.68 4.37
N GLY A 9 6.80 4.84 4.63
CA GLY A 9 6.11 6.13 4.63
C GLY A 9 6.14 6.82 6.01
N GLY A 10 5.18 7.69 6.26
CA GLY A 10 4.90 8.25 7.59
C GLY A 10 5.76 9.47 7.94
N ARG A 11 6.35 10.16 6.95
CA ARG A 11 7.19 11.35 7.19
C ARG A 11 6.45 12.45 7.96
N CYS A 12 5.12 12.53 7.86
CA CYS A 12 4.32 13.51 8.59
C CYS A 12 4.52 13.43 10.12
N PHE A 13 4.83 12.24 10.67
CA PHE A 13 5.09 12.06 12.09
C PHE A 13 6.50 12.47 12.53
N PHE A 14 7.39 12.80 11.59
CA PHE A 14 8.80 13.13 11.85
C PHE A 14 9.13 14.62 11.64
N ILE A 15 8.23 15.38 11.04
CA ILE A 15 8.40 16.81 10.74
C ILE A 15 7.59 17.68 11.73
N PRO A 16 8.09 18.86 12.14
CA PRO A 16 7.47 19.64 13.20
C PRO A 16 6.09 20.20 12.78
N SER A 17 5.23 20.46 13.76
CA SER A 17 3.82 20.86 13.57
C SER A 17 3.59 22.06 12.64
N HIS A 18 4.56 22.98 12.54
CA HIS A 18 4.49 24.14 11.65
C HIS A 18 4.88 23.84 10.19
N THR A 19 5.26 22.60 9.87
CA THR A 19 5.56 22.17 8.49
C THR A 19 4.28 21.67 7.82
N ALA A 20 4.03 22.11 6.59
CA ALA A 20 2.88 21.63 5.81
C ALA A 20 2.90 20.09 5.68
N GLY A 21 1.75 19.46 5.93
CA GLY A 21 1.61 18.01 5.91
C GLY A 21 2.18 17.29 7.14
N SER A 22 2.46 18.00 8.24
CA SER A 22 2.84 17.38 9.52
C SER A 22 1.62 16.75 10.21
N CYS A 23 1.83 15.57 10.80
CA CYS A 23 0.89 14.93 11.73
C CYS A 23 1.29 15.17 13.20
N ARG A 24 2.37 15.93 13.46
CA ARG A 24 2.84 16.20 14.82
C ARG A 24 2.04 17.35 15.43
N VAL A 25 1.75 17.23 16.73
CA VAL A 25 1.17 18.30 17.55
C VAL A 25 2.22 19.14 18.28
N ASP A 26 3.50 18.82 18.11
CA ASP A 26 4.63 19.51 18.74
C ASP A 26 5.65 20.03 17.71
N GLU A 27 6.57 20.87 18.16
CA GLU A 27 7.57 21.52 17.31
C GLU A 27 8.84 20.67 17.09
N ARG A 28 8.83 19.39 17.47
CA ARG A 28 10.03 18.55 17.32
C ARG A 28 10.25 18.17 15.87
N ASP A 29 11.49 18.32 15.44
CA ASP A 29 11.97 17.89 14.13
C ASP A 29 12.78 16.60 14.29
N LEU A 30 12.08 15.47 14.20
CA LEU A 30 12.69 14.15 14.41
C LEU A 30 13.64 13.77 13.27
N VAL A 31 13.50 14.38 12.08
CA VAL A 31 14.49 14.25 11.00
C VAL A 31 15.80 14.93 11.39
N LYS A 32 15.77 16.14 11.94
CA LYS A 32 16.99 16.80 12.44
C LYS A 32 17.57 16.05 13.63
N GLU A 33 16.73 15.55 14.54
CA GLU A 33 17.19 14.78 15.69
C GLU A 33 17.82 13.44 15.29
N SER A 34 17.28 12.74 14.30
CA SER A 34 17.85 11.47 13.82
C SER A 34 19.23 11.70 13.18
N LYS A 35 19.38 12.75 12.37
CA LYS A 35 20.68 13.15 11.79
C LYS A 35 21.73 13.44 12.88
N LYS A 36 21.35 14.12 13.96
CA LYS A 36 22.25 14.35 15.12
C LYS A 36 22.66 13.05 15.83
N ARG A 37 21.87 11.98 15.67
CA ARG A 37 22.16 10.63 16.18
C ARG A 37 22.87 9.74 15.16
N GLY A 38 23.35 10.30 14.05
CA GLY A 38 24.11 9.58 13.03
C GLY A 38 23.27 8.97 11.92
N PHE A 39 21.95 9.20 11.86
CA PHE A 39 21.14 8.66 10.77
C PHE A 39 21.44 9.36 9.45
N LYS A 40 21.68 8.58 8.40
CA LYS A 40 21.50 9.04 7.03
C LYS A 40 20.01 9.04 6.71
N PHE A 41 19.41 10.23 6.73
CA PHE A 41 18.03 10.44 6.31
C PHE A 41 17.94 10.70 4.81
N PHE A 42 16.96 10.08 4.17
CA PHE A 42 16.60 10.31 2.77
C PHE A 42 15.09 10.08 2.56
N SER A 43 14.57 10.55 1.43
CA SER A 43 13.11 10.61 1.24
C SER A 43 12.65 10.47 -0.21
N THR A 44 13.56 10.16 -1.13
CA THR A 44 13.26 10.06 -2.56
C THR A 44 13.75 8.74 -3.14
N ARG A 45 13.09 8.28 -4.21
CA ARG A 45 13.54 7.13 -5.02
C ARG A 45 15.01 7.21 -5.39
N LYS A 46 15.43 8.37 -5.91
CA LYS A 46 16.81 8.60 -6.36
C LYS A 46 17.82 8.42 -5.21
N GLU A 47 17.52 8.93 -4.02
CA GLU A 47 18.42 8.74 -2.87
C GLU A 47 18.48 7.27 -2.44
N PHE A 48 17.35 6.55 -2.46
CA PHE A 48 17.30 5.12 -2.17
C PHE A 48 18.11 4.29 -3.16
N ASP A 49 18.00 4.57 -4.45
CA ASP A 49 18.74 3.87 -5.50
C ASP A 49 20.26 4.10 -5.37
N ASN A 50 20.67 5.29 -4.93
CA ASN A 50 22.07 5.64 -4.72
C ASN A 50 22.68 5.03 -3.44
N LEU A 51 21.90 4.33 -2.61
CA LEU A 51 22.44 3.65 -1.44
C LEU A 51 23.32 2.47 -1.82
N ASP A 52 24.52 2.44 -1.27
CA ASP A 52 25.53 1.41 -1.48
C ASP A 52 25.82 0.67 -0.16
N PRO A 53 25.37 -0.60 0.00
CA PRO A 53 25.59 -1.40 1.20
C PRO A 53 27.05 -1.63 1.61
N GLU A 54 28.01 -1.40 0.71
CA GLU A 54 29.44 -1.53 1.02
C GLU A 54 30.08 -0.22 1.47
N LYS A 55 29.46 0.92 1.17
CA LYS A 55 30.04 2.26 1.41
C LYS A 55 29.25 3.10 2.39
N ASP A 56 27.93 2.95 2.42
CA ASP A 56 27.06 3.71 3.30
C ASP A 56 26.97 3.07 4.67
N GLU A 57 27.06 3.90 5.70
CA GLU A 57 27.01 3.44 7.09
C GLU A 57 25.59 3.44 7.63
N LEU A 58 25.27 2.44 8.45
CA LEU A 58 24.10 2.45 9.32
C LEU A 58 24.34 3.45 10.47
N PRO A 59 23.30 4.14 10.98
CA PRO A 59 21.89 3.84 10.72
C PRO A 59 21.22 4.64 9.60
N LEU A 60 20.18 4.06 8.98
CA LEU A 60 19.44 4.62 7.85
C LEU A 60 17.97 4.92 8.19
N LEU A 61 17.45 6.06 7.70
CA LEU A 61 16.02 6.43 7.80
C LEU A 61 15.51 6.93 6.46
N GLY A 62 14.80 6.07 5.73
CA GLY A 62 14.13 6.38 4.46
C GLY A 62 12.63 6.59 4.67
N LEU A 63 12.14 7.82 4.46
CA LEU A 63 10.71 8.16 4.57
C LEU A 63 10.18 8.78 3.27
N PHE A 64 9.53 7.97 2.44
CA PHE A 64 9.21 8.30 1.04
C PHE A 64 7.95 9.15 0.90
N THR A 65 6.88 8.79 1.60
CA THR A 65 5.60 9.50 1.59
C THR A 65 5.32 10.20 2.93
N LEU A 66 4.34 11.12 2.95
CA LEU A 66 3.91 11.78 4.17
C LEU A 66 3.16 10.82 5.11
N GLU A 67 2.26 10.02 4.56
CA GLU A 67 1.47 9.01 5.28
C GLU A 67 1.86 7.61 4.80
N ASN A 68 0.91 6.71 4.58
CA ASN A 68 1.20 5.40 4.00
C ASN A 68 1.89 5.55 2.63
N MET A 69 2.65 4.51 2.25
CA MET A 69 3.11 4.41 0.86
C MET A 69 1.92 4.06 -0.03
N SER A 70 2.06 4.34 -1.33
CA SER A 70 0.99 4.09 -2.28
C SER A 70 0.68 2.59 -2.35
N TYR A 71 -0.59 2.22 -2.61
CA TYR A 71 -0.91 0.85 -3.01
C TYR A 71 -0.08 0.45 -4.22
N GLU A 72 0.31 -0.82 -4.34
CA GLU A 72 1.10 -1.29 -5.47
C GLU A 72 0.42 -1.00 -6.81
N ILE A 73 -0.92 -1.10 -6.87
CA ILE A 73 -1.69 -0.79 -8.09
C ILE A 73 -1.54 0.68 -8.53
N ASP A 74 -1.30 1.61 -7.60
CA ASP A 74 -1.16 3.04 -7.86
C ASP A 74 0.29 3.53 -7.79
N ARG A 75 1.23 2.68 -7.36
CA ARG A 75 2.61 3.08 -7.10
C ARG A 75 3.32 3.48 -8.38
N ASP A 76 3.87 4.69 -8.41
CA ASP A 76 4.85 5.08 -9.42
C ASP A 76 6.25 4.56 -9.00
N PRO A 77 6.82 3.57 -9.71
CA PRO A 77 8.13 3.04 -9.38
C PRO A 77 9.26 4.07 -9.51
N ALA A 78 9.05 5.17 -10.25
CA ALA A 78 10.01 6.26 -10.35
C ALA A 78 10.01 7.17 -9.10
N GLN A 79 8.98 7.09 -8.24
CA GLN A 79 8.87 7.91 -7.02
C GLN A 79 9.04 7.10 -5.73
N GLU A 80 8.57 5.86 -5.72
CA GLU A 80 8.54 5.02 -4.52
C GLU A 80 9.17 3.64 -4.78
N PRO A 81 10.09 3.17 -3.91
CA PRO A 81 10.53 1.79 -3.95
C PRO A 81 9.39 0.86 -3.51
N SER A 82 9.30 -0.32 -4.12
CA SER A 82 8.40 -1.39 -3.69
C SER A 82 8.83 -1.98 -2.35
N LEU A 83 7.92 -2.69 -1.68
CA LEU A 83 8.22 -3.48 -0.48
C LEU A 83 9.40 -4.44 -0.72
N LYS A 84 9.39 -5.11 -1.88
CA LYS A 84 10.44 -6.04 -2.31
C LYS A 84 11.81 -5.35 -2.44
N GLU A 85 11.86 -4.17 -3.09
CA GLU A 85 13.11 -3.40 -3.23
C GLU A 85 13.63 -2.94 -1.87
N MET A 86 12.75 -2.45 -0.98
CA MET A 86 13.12 -2.05 0.37
C MET A 86 13.66 -3.24 1.19
N ALA A 87 13.00 -4.40 1.13
CA ALA A 87 13.42 -5.63 1.78
C ALA A 87 14.78 -6.11 1.27
N GLU A 88 14.99 -6.12 -0.05
CA GLU A 88 16.27 -6.50 -0.66
C GLU A 88 17.40 -5.59 -0.19
N LYS A 89 17.16 -4.27 -0.19
CA LYS A 89 18.16 -3.29 0.25
C LYS A 89 18.46 -3.46 1.74
N ALA A 90 17.45 -3.66 2.58
CA ALA A 90 17.61 -3.88 4.01
C ALA A 90 18.44 -5.14 4.32
N LEU A 91 18.16 -6.26 3.65
CA LEU A 91 18.93 -7.50 3.78
C LEU A 91 20.42 -7.26 3.45
N LYS A 92 20.72 -6.60 2.32
CA LYS A 92 22.11 -6.32 1.91
C LYS A 92 22.85 -5.45 2.92
N PHE A 93 22.22 -4.41 3.47
CA PHE A 93 22.84 -3.56 4.50
C PHE A 93 23.11 -4.32 5.79
N LEU A 94 22.13 -5.09 6.27
CA LEU A 94 22.26 -5.83 7.53
C LEU A 94 23.25 -6.99 7.42
N GLU A 95 23.30 -7.67 6.27
CA GLU A 95 24.31 -8.69 5.97
C GLU A 95 25.72 -8.07 5.97
N SER A 96 25.93 -6.99 5.21
CA SER A 96 27.21 -6.27 5.15
C SER A 96 27.67 -5.83 6.56
N ALA A 97 26.75 -5.26 7.35
CA ALA A 97 27.04 -4.78 8.70
C ALA A 97 27.38 -5.90 9.70
N THR A 98 26.92 -7.14 9.44
CA THR A 98 27.12 -8.27 10.33
C THR A 98 28.15 -9.28 9.81
N ALA A 99 28.73 -9.07 8.63
CA ALA A 99 29.66 -10.00 7.98
C ALA A 99 30.89 -10.40 8.83
N ASN A 100 31.35 -9.50 9.72
CA ASN A 100 32.51 -9.73 10.61
C ASN A 100 32.11 -9.86 12.09
N SER A 101 30.84 -10.19 12.36
CA SER A 101 30.26 -10.26 13.71
C SER A 101 29.84 -11.71 14.03
N ASP A 102 29.93 -12.08 15.31
CA ASP A 102 29.35 -13.33 15.84
C ASP A 102 27.83 -13.23 16.07
N LYS A 103 27.27 -12.03 15.89
CA LYS A 103 25.85 -11.70 15.95
C LYS A 103 25.31 -11.42 14.56
N GLY A 104 24.15 -11.98 14.25
CA GLY A 104 23.35 -11.62 13.07
C GLY A 104 22.43 -10.42 13.33
N PHE A 105 21.37 -10.33 12.54
CA PHE A 105 20.37 -9.25 12.62
C PHE A 105 18.97 -9.80 12.85
N PHE A 106 18.08 -8.89 13.25
CA PHE A 106 16.63 -9.09 13.22
C PHE A 106 16.05 -8.08 12.23
N LEU A 107 15.22 -8.57 11.30
CA LEU A 107 14.54 -7.75 10.31
C LEU A 107 13.05 -8.07 10.36
N MET A 108 12.22 -7.04 10.42
CA MET A 108 10.78 -7.11 10.28
C MET A 108 10.40 -6.40 8.97
N ILE A 109 9.60 -7.09 8.15
CA ILE A 109 9.08 -6.61 6.86
C ILE A 109 7.57 -6.75 6.92
N GLU A 110 6.86 -5.66 6.65
CA GLU A 110 5.41 -5.58 6.78
C GLU A 110 4.79 -5.15 5.45
N GLY A 111 3.84 -5.95 4.94
CA GLY A 111 2.96 -5.58 3.84
C GLY A 111 1.65 -5.01 4.36
N SER A 112 1.68 -3.84 5.00
CA SER A 112 0.56 -3.29 5.77
C SER A 112 -0.66 -2.92 4.92
N GLN A 113 -0.44 -2.58 3.64
CA GLN A 113 -1.50 -2.09 2.77
C GLN A 113 -2.53 -3.17 2.39
N ILE A 114 -2.25 -4.46 2.64
CA ILE A 114 -3.25 -5.54 2.52
C ILE A 114 -4.45 -5.26 3.43
N ASP A 115 -4.19 -4.83 4.66
CA ASP A 115 -5.22 -4.49 5.66
C ASP A 115 -6.02 -3.26 5.22
N VAL A 116 -5.33 -2.19 4.79
CA VAL A 116 -5.97 -0.94 4.37
C VAL A 116 -6.90 -1.18 3.16
N ALA A 117 -6.45 -2.00 2.20
CA ALA A 117 -7.29 -2.39 1.07
C ALA A 117 -8.48 -3.27 1.49
N GLY A 118 -8.30 -4.12 2.51
CA GLY A 118 -9.36 -4.91 3.13
C GLY A 118 -10.41 -4.03 3.81
N HIS A 119 -10.01 -2.98 4.54
CA HIS A 119 -10.95 -2.01 5.12
C HIS A 119 -11.77 -1.28 4.05
N ALA A 120 -11.17 -1.00 2.89
CA ALA A 120 -11.85 -0.39 1.74
C ALA A 120 -12.73 -1.38 0.95
N ASN A 121 -12.67 -2.68 1.25
CA ASN A 121 -13.21 -3.76 0.44
C ASN A 121 -12.79 -3.65 -1.03
N ASP A 122 -11.56 -3.16 -1.29
CA ASP A 122 -11.04 -2.94 -2.64
C ASP A 122 -10.32 -4.20 -3.14
N PRO A 123 -10.94 -5.01 -4.01
CA PRO A 123 -10.36 -6.28 -4.42
C PRO A 123 -9.13 -6.09 -5.31
N ALA A 124 -9.05 -4.98 -6.04
CA ALA A 124 -7.94 -4.72 -6.95
C ALA A 124 -6.71 -4.24 -6.18
N ALA A 125 -6.87 -3.31 -5.24
CA ALA A 125 -5.79 -2.93 -4.35
C ALA A 125 -5.31 -4.14 -3.52
N GLN A 126 -6.24 -4.88 -2.90
CA GLN A 126 -5.92 -5.98 -2.00
C GLN A 126 -5.11 -7.09 -2.70
N VAL A 127 -5.51 -7.51 -3.91
CA VAL A 127 -4.79 -8.57 -4.62
C VAL A 127 -3.40 -8.13 -5.06
N HIS A 128 -3.22 -6.88 -5.49
CA HIS A 128 -1.90 -6.36 -5.87
C HIS A 128 -0.96 -6.28 -4.65
N GLU A 129 -1.48 -5.94 -3.48
CA GLU A 129 -0.71 -5.98 -2.22
C GLU A 129 -0.31 -7.42 -1.83
N ILE A 130 -1.23 -8.38 -1.94
CA ILE A 130 -0.92 -9.79 -1.69
C ILE A 130 0.15 -10.32 -2.66
N LEU A 131 0.07 -9.95 -3.94
CA LEU A 131 1.06 -10.36 -4.94
C LEU A 131 2.43 -9.73 -4.64
N THR A 132 2.50 -8.46 -4.25
CA THR A 132 3.75 -7.80 -3.84
C THR A 132 4.34 -8.43 -2.58
N TYR A 133 3.50 -8.79 -1.60
CA TYR A 133 3.94 -9.49 -0.41
C TYR A 133 4.44 -10.91 -0.74
N HIS A 134 3.76 -11.64 -1.62
CA HIS A 134 4.21 -12.94 -2.12
C HIS A 134 5.60 -12.86 -2.78
N ASP A 135 5.80 -11.86 -3.63
CA ASP A 135 7.07 -11.59 -4.29
C ASP A 135 8.20 -11.24 -3.32
N THR A 136 7.86 -10.52 -2.25
CA THR A 136 8.78 -10.18 -1.16
C THR A 136 9.13 -11.43 -0.33
N ILE A 137 8.17 -12.29 -0.01
CA ILE A 137 8.43 -13.56 0.66
C ILE A 137 9.33 -14.44 -0.20
N ALA A 138 9.10 -14.51 -1.51
CA ALA A 138 9.94 -15.32 -2.40
C ALA A 138 11.41 -14.84 -2.37
N LEU A 139 11.64 -13.53 -2.35
CA LEU A 139 12.97 -12.93 -2.17
C LEU A 139 13.59 -13.33 -0.82
N VAL A 140 12.86 -13.17 0.29
CA VAL A 140 13.38 -13.46 1.64
C VAL A 140 13.62 -14.96 1.82
N LYS A 141 12.74 -15.81 1.29
CA LYS A 141 12.92 -17.27 1.30
C LYS A 141 14.20 -17.66 0.58
N LYS A 142 14.46 -17.08 -0.60
CA LYS A 142 15.72 -17.31 -1.33
C LYS A 142 16.92 -16.91 -0.49
N TYR A 143 16.87 -15.75 0.19
CA TYR A 143 17.92 -15.33 1.11
C TYR A 143 18.15 -16.38 2.22
N VAL A 144 17.09 -16.85 2.88
CA VAL A 144 17.21 -17.89 3.92
C VAL A 144 17.80 -19.20 3.39
N ASP A 145 17.39 -19.64 2.20
CA ASP A 145 17.90 -20.86 1.57
C ASP A 145 19.41 -20.75 1.25
N GLU A 146 19.90 -19.54 0.96
CA GLU A 146 21.31 -19.23 0.69
C GLU A 146 22.15 -18.98 1.98
N HIS A 147 21.50 -18.75 3.14
CA HIS A 147 22.16 -18.37 4.40
C HIS A 147 21.80 -19.30 5.56
N PRO A 148 22.51 -20.44 5.73
CA PRO A 148 22.27 -21.39 6.81
C PRO A 148 22.33 -20.73 8.20
N GLY A 149 21.38 -21.09 9.06
CA GLY A 149 21.25 -20.48 10.40
C GLY A 149 20.27 -19.32 10.46
N THR A 150 19.65 -18.95 9.34
CA THR A 150 18.57 -17.95 9.26
C THR A 150 17.21 -18.60 9.46
N ILE A 151 16.30 -17.91 10.17
CA ILE A 151 14.91 -18.34 10.36
C ILE A 151 13.99 -17.28 9.75
N LEU A 152 13.02 -17.72 8.94
CA LEU A 152 11.91 -16.91 8.46
C LEU A 152 10.62 -17.30 9.18
N ILE A 153 9.92 -16.30 9.72
CA ILE A 153 8.55 -16.42 10.20
C ILE A 153 7.71 -15.43 9.40
N SER A 154 6.66 -15.92 8.75
CA SER A 154 5.67 -15.11 8.04
C SER A 154 4.30 -15.49 8.57
N VAL A 155 3.61 -14.49 9.10
CA VAL A 155 2.28 -14.59 9.73
C VAL A 155 1.53 -13.28 9.46
N SER A 156 0.21 -13.33 9.47
CA SER A 156 -0.59 -12.12 9.62
C SER A 156 -0.82 -11.82 11.11
N ASP A 157 -1.11 -10.57 11.40
CA ASP A 157 -1.64 -10.11 12.69
C ASP A 157 -3.14 -10.41 12.83
N HIS A 158 -3.91 -10.27 11.75
CA HIS A 158 -5.32 -10.66 11.63
C HIS A 158 -5.77 -10.86 10.17
N GLU A 159 -7.08 -11.06 9.95
CA GLU A 159 -7.75 -10.90 8.66
C GLU A 159 -8.46 -9.55 8.65
N THR A 160 -8.78 -9.01 7.47
CA THR A 160 -9.54 -7.75 7.33
C THR A 160 -10.51 -7.83 6.17
N GLY A 161 -11.76 -7.46 6.44
CA GLY A 161 -12.85 -7.36 5.47
C GLY A 161 -13.73 -8.61 5.38
N GLY A 162 -13.26 -9.77 5.85
CA GLY A 162 -13.95 -11.04 5.70
C GLY A 162 -14.13 -11.41 4.23
N LEU A 163 -13.05 -11.31 3.44
CA LEU A 163 -13.08 -11.55 2.00
C LEU A 163 -13.49 -12.99 1.69
N SER A 164 -14.44 -13.15 0.77
CA SER A 164 -14.89 -14.43 0.24
C SER A 164 -14.95 -14.42 -1.28
N LEU A 165 -14.47 -15.51 -1.89
CA LEU A 165 -14.63 -15.80 -3.33
C LEU A 165 -16.02 -16.38 -3.63
N ALA A 166 -17.04 -15.80 -2.97
CA ALA A 166 -18.43 -16.16 -3.11
C ALA A 166 -19.26 -14.94 -2.79
N HIS A 167 -20.31 -14.70 -3.57
CA HIS A 167 -21.22 -13.60 -3.33
C HIS A 167 -22.66 -14.06 -3.54
N GLN A 168 -23.49 -13.85 -2.52
CA GLN A 168 -24.92 -14.07 -2.63
C GLN A 168 -25.63 -12.72 -2.79
N ALA A 169 -25.80 -12.30 -4.05
CA ALA A 169 -26.42 -11.02 -4.37
C ALA A 169 -27.94 -10.98 -4.13
N THR A 170 -28.60 -12.14 -4.13
CA THR A 170 -30.06 -12.25 -3.95
C THR A 170 -30.42 -13.33 -2.92
N SER A 171 -31.68 -13.39 -2.50
CA SER A 171 -32.17 -14.46 -1.62
C SER A 171 -32.33 -15.82 -2.31
N GLU A 172 -32.09 -15.90 -3.62
CA GLU A 172 -32.14 -17.15 -4.37
C GLU A 172 -30.93 -18.04 -4.09
N TYR A 173 -31.00 -19.31 -4.50
CA TYR A 173 -29.87 -20.23 -4.35
C TYR A 173 -28.67 -19.70 -5.16
N PRO A 174 -27.47 -19.59 -4.55
CA PRO A 174 -26.36 -18.89 -5.20
C PRO A 174 -25.77 -19.73 -6.33
N ASP A 175 -25.40 -19.05 -7.42
CA ASP A 175 -24.52 -19.62 -8.42
C ASP A 175 -23.07 -19.60 -7.89
N TYR A 176 -22.32 -20.65 -8.20
CA TYR A 176 -20.94 -20.84 -7.71
C TYR A 176 -19.96 -20.10 -8.62
N LEU A 177 -20.13 -18.78 -8.70
CA LEU A 177 -19.43 -17.91 -9.63
C LEU A 177 -18.34 -17.13 -8.91
N TRP A 178 -17.19 -17.04 -9.58
CA TRP A 178 -16.12 -16.11 -9.26
C TRP A 178 -15.47 -15.70 -10.57
N TYR A 179 -15.42 -14.39 -10.82
CA TYR A 179 -14.87 -13.83 -12.05
C TYR A 179 -13.66 -12.97 -11.69
N PRO A 180 -12.42 -13.44 -11.95
CA PRO A 180 -11.23 -12.63 -11.70
C PRO A 180 -11.04 -11.51 -12.72
N GLU A 181 -11.61 -11.63 -13.94
CA GLU A 181 -11.38 -10.71 -15.05
C GLU A 181 -11.73 -9.24 -14.72
N PRO A 182 -12.84 -8.91 -14.04
CA PRO A 182 -13.12 -7.55 -13.59
C PRO A 182 -11.99 -6.91 -12.79
N ILE A 183 -11.37 -7.66 -11.88
CA ILE A 183 -10.27 -7.17 -11.05
C ILE A 183 -9.05 -6.82 -11.92
N THR A 184 -8.75 -7.65 -12.92
CA THR A 184 -7.60 -7.42 -13.83
C THR A 184 -7.74 -6.17 -14.71
N ARG A 185 -8.96 -5.66 -14.87
CA ARG A 185 -9.23 -4.46 -15.68
C ARG A 185 -9.00 -3.17 -14.90
N VAL A 186 -9.11 -3.20 -13.58
CA VAL A 186 -8.86 -2.04 -12.71
C VAL A 186 -7.42 -1.55 -12.87
N LYS A 187 -7.26 -0.23 -12.95
CA LYS A 187 -5.98 0.47 -13.14
C LYS A 187 -5.61 1.38 -11.98
N ASN A 188 -6.56 1.72 -11.13
CA ASN A 188 -6.35 2.54 -9.95
C ASN A 188 -7.20 2.04 -8.80
N SER A 189 -6.71 2.17 -7.57
CA SER A 189 -7.53 1.84 -6.40
C SER A 189 -8.74 2.76 -6.29
N SER A 190 -9.77 2.26 -5.62
CA SER A 190 -10.92 3.02 -5.17
C SER A 190 -10.52 4.25 -4.34
N GLN A 191 -9.44 4.19 -3.56
CA GLN A 191 -8.91 5.31 -2.78
C GLN A 191 -8.44 6.47 -3.67
N VAL A 192 -7.67 6.18 -4.72
CA VAL A 192 -7.20 7.20 -5.68
C VAL A 192 -8.38 7.77 -6.47
N LEU A 193 -9.27 6.89 -6.95
CA LEU A 193 -10.42 7.29 -7.75
C LEU A 193 -11.44 8.11 -6.94
N SER A 194 -11.67 7.77 -5.67
CA SER A 194 -12.56 8.53 -4.78
C SER A 194 -12.01 9.93 -4.50
N GLN A 195 -10.69 10.04 -4.28
CA GLN A 195 -10.05 11.34 -4.08
C GLN A 195 -10.17 12.24 -5.31
N LEU A 196 -10.04 11.67 -6.51
CA LEU A 196 -10.27 12.37 -7.77
C LEU A 196 -11.70 12.91 -7.87
N LEU A 197 -12.71 12.11 -7.50
CA LEU A 197 -14.12 12.52 -7.50
C LEU A 197 -14.42 13.64 -6.49
N VAL A 198 -13.84 13.58 -5.28
CA VAL A 198 -14.01 14.62 -4.26
C VAL A 198 -13.49 15.98 -4.76
N ASN A 199 -12.38 15.96 -5.50
CA ASN A 199 -11.69 17.17 -5.93
C ASN A 199 -12.22 17.79 -7.23
N TYR A 200 -13.17 17.15 -7.91
CA TYR A 200 -13.60 17.57 -9.26
C TYR A 200 -15.08 18.00 -9.31
N TRP A 201 -15.36 19.30 -9.22
CA TRP A 201 -16.72 19.84 -9.30
C TRP A 201 -16.82 20.86 -10.43
N SER A 202 -17.11 20.40 -11.64
CA SER A 202 -17.20 21.21 -12.87
C SER A 202 -18.40 20.80 -13.72
N GLU A 203 -18.74 21.60 -14.74
CA GLU A 203 -19.94 21.40 -15.58
C GLU A 203 -19.95 20.04 -16.31
N ASP A 204 -18.77 19.49 -16.59
CA ASP A 204 -18.52 18.20 -17.24
C ASP A 204 -18.32 17.03 -16.27
N ARG A 205 -18.72 17.19 -15.00
CA ARG A 205 -18.57 16.16 -13.95
C ARG A 205 -19.14 14.79 -14.35
N GLU A 206 -20.27 14.76 -15.05
CA GLU A 206 -20.85 13.49 -15.49
C GLU A 206 -19.91 12.72 -16.45
N GLU A 207 -19.28 13.43 -17.39
CA GLU A 207 -18.31 12.83 -18.31
C GLU A 207 -17.01 12.45 -17.58
N TYR A 208 -16.60 13.25 -16.60
CA TYR A 208 -15.49 12.92 -15.73
C TYR A 208 -15.73 11.61 -14.95
N ILE A 209 -16.91 11.43 -14.37
CA ILE A 209 -17.32 10.20 -13.67
C ILE A 209 -17.26 9.00 -14.62
N LYS A 210 -17.81 9.14 -15.84
CA LYS A 210 -17.73 8.08 -16.87
C LYS A 210 -16.28 7.74 -17.19
N GLY A 211 -15.40 8.74 -17.27
CA GLY A 211 -13.96 8.57 -17.45
C GLY A 211 -13.30 7.78 -16.30
N ILE A 212 -13.65 8.09 -15.05
CA ILE A 212 -13.19 7.38 -13.85
C ILE A 212 -13.61 5.90 -13.88
N ILE A 213 -14.88 5.61 -14.18
CA ILE A 213 -15.40 4.23 -14.24
C ILE A 213 -14.72 3.44 -15.37
N ARG A 214 -14.63 4.01 -16.57
CA ARG A 214 -14.04 3.30 -17.73
C ARG A 214 -12.53 3.15 -17.61
N SER A 215 -11.82 4.22 -17.32
CA SER A 215 -10.35 4.23 -17.35
C SER A 215 -9.74 3.72 -16.05
N GLY A 216 -10.39 4.01 -14.91
CA GLY A 216 -9.95 3.60 -13.58
C GLY A 216 -10.37 2.18 -13.25
N LEU A 217 -11.66 1.85 -13.39
CA LEU A 217 -12.17 0.51 -13.03
C LEU A 217 -12.24 -0.47 -14.21
N GLY A 218 -12.17 -0.01 -15.46
CA GLY A 218 -12.33 -0.87 -16.62
C GLY A 218 -13.74 -1.44 -16.77
N ILE A 219 -14.74 -0.66 -16.34
CA ILE A 219 -16.16 -1.01 -16.36
C ILE A 219 -16.85 -0.24 -17.50
N GLU A 220 -17.56 -0.96 -18.36
CA GLU A 220 -18.28 -0.39 -19.52
C GLU A 220 -19.80 -0.49 -19.38
N ASP A 221 -20.28 -1.39 -18.52
CA ASP A 221 -21.69 -1.72 -18.31
C ASP A 221 -22.24 -1.04 -17.04
N PHE A 222 -21.82 0.19 -16.76
CA PHE A 222 -22.43 1.02 -15.71
C PHE A 222 -23.76 1.62 -16.19
N ASP A 223 -24.66 1.91 -15.26
CA ASP A 223 -26.00 2.42 -15.57
C ASP A 223 -26.22 3.87 -15.12
N ASP A 224 -27.42 4.39 -15.36
CA ASP A 224 -27.79 5.76 -14.98
C ASP A 224 -27.80 5.95 -13.44
N TYR A 225 -28.01 4.88 -12.66
CA TYR A 225 -27.94 4.95 -11.22
C TYR A 225 -26.51 5.13 -10.74
N ASP A 226 -25.55 4.38 -11.30
CA ASP A 226 -24.12 4.53 -10.98
C ASP A 226 -23.66 5.98 -11.18
N ILE A 227 -24.01 6.56 -12.33
CA ILE A 227 -23.67 7.94 -12.67
C ILE A 227 -24.38 8.93 -11.74
N SER A 228 -25.69 8.76 -11.53
CA SER A 228 -26.47 9.66 -10.67
C SER A 228 -25.97 9.63 -9.22
N TRP A 229 -25.58 8.46 -8.70
CA TRP A 229 -25.08 8.32 -7.34
C TRP A 229 -23.73 9.02 -7.20
N LEU A 230 -22.77 8.74 -8.10
CA LEU A 230 -21.43 9.34 -8.08
C LEU A 230 -21.45 10.86 -8.36
N ASN A 231 -22.49 11.36 -9.02
CA ASN A 231 -22.67 12.79 -9.24
C ASN A 231 -23.22 13.53 -8.00
N GLY A 232 -23.81 12.81 -7.06
CA GLY A 232 -24.21 13.35 -5.76
C GLY A 232 -23.02 13.76 -4.90
N THR A 233 -23.25 14.55 -3.84
CA THR A 233 -22.19 14.96 -2.90
C THR A 233 -22.07 13.96 -1.77
N HIS A 234 -20.96 13.23 -1.75
CA HIS A 234 -20.59 12.25 -0.72
C HIS A 234 -19.20 12.56 -0.17
N ASP A 235 -18.86 12.00 0.98
CA ASP A 235 -17.48 12.01 1.45
C ASP A 235 -16.60 11.01 0.68
N GLN A 236 -15.29 11.07 0.90
CA GLN A 236 -14.34 10.21 0.18
C GLN A 236 -14.59 8.72 0.45
N LEU A 237 -14.96 8.37 1.67
CA LEU A 237 -15.13 6.98 2.09
C LEU A 237 -16.36 6.37 1.42
N GLU A 238 -17.45 7.15 1.34
CA GLU A 238 -18.66 6.76 0.62
C GLU A 238 -18.35 6.51 -0.87
N TYR A 239 -17.61 7.41 -1.54
CA TYR A 239 -17.18 7.18 -2.92
C TYR A 239 -16.29 5.95 -3.07
N GLU A 240 -15.33 5.77 -2.16
CA GLU A 240 -14.39 4.65 -2.17
C GLU A 240 -15.14 3.32 -2.09
N TYR A 241 -16.05 3.18 -1.12
CA TYR A 241 -16.87 1.98 -0.96
C TYR A 241 -17.76 1.72 -2.17
N PHE A 242 -18.35 2.76 -2.76
CA PHE A 242 -19.16 2.62 -3.95
C PHE A 242 -18.34 2.08 -5.13
N LEU A 243 -17.18 2.68 -5.41
CA LEU A 243 -16.28 2.28 -6.50
C LEU A 243 -15.74 0.86 -6.29
N SER A 244 -15.35 0.50 -5.06
CA SER A 244 -14.99 -0.87 -4.69
C SER A 244 -16.13 -1.85 -4.99
N ASN A 245 -17.35 -1.51 -4.58
CA ASN A 245 -18.53 -2.36 -4.78
C ASN A 245 -18.87 -2.58 -6.27
N MET A 246 -18.64 -1.59 -7.12
CA MET A 246 -18.82 -1.76 -8.58
C MET A 246 -17.94 -2.90 -9.13
N THR A 247 -16.72 -3.04 -8.62
CA THR A 247 -15.81 -4.14 -9.00
C THR A 247 -16.20 -5.45 -8.32
N ASN A 248 -16.51 -5.43 -7.02
CA ASN A 248 -16.90 -6.62 -6.26
C ASN A 248 -18.12 -7.34 -6.82
N TYR A 249 -19.17 -6.57 -7.17
CA TYR A 249 -20.39 -7.13 -7.75
C TYR A 249 -20.09 -7.89 -9.06
N ARG A 250 -19.25 -7.32 -9.92
CA ARG A 250 -18.85 -7.93 -11.19
C ARG A 250 -17.94 -9.13 -10.99
N ALA A 251 -17.05 -9.08 -9.99
CA ALA A 251 -16.13 -10.17 -9.66
C ALA A 251 -16.78 -11.31 -8.87
N GLN A 252 -18.03 -11.13 -8.40
CA GLN A 252 -18.73 -12.05 -7.50
C GLN A 252 -17.96 -12.26 -6.19
N LEU A 253 -17.45 -11.17 -5.63
CA LEU A 253 -16.76 -11.16 -4.33
C LEU A 253 -17.69 -10.69 -3.23
N GLY A 254 -17.61 -11.36 -2.07
CA GLY A 254 -18.32 -10.98 -0.85
C GLY A 254 -17.35 -10.50 0.21
N TRP A 255 -17.77 -9.51 0.99
CA TRP A 255 -17.06 -8.97 2.15
C TRP A 255 -18.02 -8.94 3.33
N ALA A 256 -17.56 -9.36 4.51
CA ALA A 256 -18.40 -9.47 5.69
C ALA A 256 -18.41 -8.19 6.54
N THR A 257 -17.38 -7.36 6.43
CA THR A 257 -17.16 -6.19 7.28
C THR A 257 -16.23 -5.18 6.60
N HIS A 258 -16.07 -4.01 7.20
CA HIS A 258 -14.99 -3.06 6.90
C HIS A 258 -13.99 -3.04 8.06
N GLY A 259 -13.84 -4.15 8.78
CA GLY A 259 -13.01 -4.30 9.97
C GLY A 259 -12.28 -5.64 9.96
N HIS A 260 -11.66 -6.00 11.08
CA HIS A 260 -11.05 -7.32 11.27
C HIS A 260 -12.07 -8.38 11.66
#